data_AF-A0A8B6DB74-F1
#
_entry.id   AF-A0A8B6DB74-F1
#
_cell.length_a   1.000
_cell.length_b   1.000
_cell.length_c   1.000
_cell.angle_alpha   90.00
_cell.angle_beta   90.00
_cell.angle_gamma   90.00
#
_symmetry.space_group_name_H-M   'P 1'
#
loop_
_entity.id
_entity.type
_entity.pdbx_description
1 polymer ?
#
loop_
_entity_poly.entity_id
_entity_poly.type
_entity_poly.pdbx_seq_one_letter_code
_entity_poly.pdbx_strand_id
1 'polypeptide(L)'
;MPSATVRRSNSQRLTPKLKRGTNVGRSNSFNLLARPVRPGDRLNIERLNAFTPHENGRDLVSEASREILLNAMKMESHVHDIFFPGEDRDPVLDYVDTRGFPVEKLATALVAQAISRIKDTHRFHQMIDKTALDDVLRDIYNSLHWKKLGFTLYTLCYPDVVRDNKTGVCLRDFIEDNGHVWAERLLAHIMEPRWTKHWMFKIIRGQYSDEDYNKEMNALFVKLHLLDPQTVIPAFQFLLNQKALPVVNLELATRNYLGGPFDCALIENNVLCAEEKETLPVNTSRLSLSEVEMYFGTEVDDFIVTDCRNIGVWSGKRPENQKRSKPSERCSVM
;
A
#
# COMPACT_ATOMS: atom_id res chain seq x y z
N MET A 1 80.57 1.23 17.80
CA MET A 1 79.33 1.19 18.60
C MET A 1 79.60 1.78 19.98
N PRO A 2 79.16 3.02 20.19
CA PRO A 2 78.85 3.56 21.52
C PRO A 2 77.55 4.39 21.54
N SER A 3 77.01 4.61 22.73
CA SER A 3 75.95 5.58 23.05
C SER A 3 76.26 6.99 22.54
N ALA A 4 75.23 7.74 22.13
CA ALA A 4 75.26 9.20 22.15
C ALA A 4 73.86 9.81 22.28
N THR A 5 73.65 10.46 23.42
CA THR A 5 72.70 11.51 23.72
C THR A 5 73.00 12.75 22.89
N VAL A 6 72.01 13.43 22.28
CA VAL A 6 72.10 14.89 21.99
C VAL A 6 70.75 15.57 22.17
N ARG A 7 70.80 16.68 22.91
CA ARG A 7 69.76 17.66 23.25
C ARG A 7 69.58 18.71 22.15
N ARG A 8 68.36 19.28 22.12
CA ARG A 8 67.99 20.71 21.95
C ARG A 8 68.58 21.53 20.79
N SER A 9 67.68 22.21 20.07
CA SER A 9 67.61 23.69 19.98
C SER A 9 66.46 24.09 19.04
N ASN A 10 65.40 24.75 19.49
CA ASN A 10 65.23 26.20 19.76
C ASN A 10 65.15 27.11 18.51
N SER A 11 64.31 28.15 18.67
CA SER A 11 64.21 29.40 17.91
C SER A 11 63.09 29.42 16.85
N GLN A 12 61.90 29.91 17.19
CA GLN A 12 61.49 31.33 17.29
C GLN A 12 61.18 32.01 15.94
N ARG A 13 60.02 32.69 15.94
CA ARG A 13 59.74 34.02 15.37
C ARG A 13 59.47 34.14 13.86
N LEU A 14 58.23 34.49 13.50
CA LEU A 14 57.81 35.86 13.08
C LEU A 14 56.39 35.84 12.46
N THR A 15 55.54 36.77 12.91
CA THR A 15 54.33 37.23 12.22
C THR A 15 54.69 38.19 11.08
N PRO A 16 53.79 38.42 10.09
CA PRO A 16 53.05 39.69 10.12
C PRO A 16 51.60 39.64 9.58
N LYS A 17 50.97 40.81 9.70
CA LYS A 17 49.55 41.20 9.66
C LYS A 17 48.91 41.31 8.25
N LEU A 18 47.60 41.64 8.29
CA LEU A 18 46.83 42.62 7.47
C LEU A 18 45.98 42.08 6.30
N LYS A 19 44.64 42.14 6.39
CA LYS A 19 43.77 43.28 5.95
C LYS A 19 42.28 42.95 6.09
N ARG A 20 41.49 43.95 6.54
CA ARG A 20 40.03 44.01 6.39
C ARG A 20 39.70 44.40 4.94
N GLY A 21 38.70 43.76 4.36
CA GLY A 21 38.03 44.16 3.12
C GLY A 21 36.56 43.73 3.18
N THR A 22 35.68 44.71 3.09
CA THR A 22 34.21 44.63 2.98
C THR A 22 33.79 44.22 1.57
N ASN A 23 32.83 43.29 1.42
CA ASN A 23 31.58 43.47 0.64
C ASN A 23 30.78 42.16 0.41
N VAL A 24 29.50 42.21 0.81
CA VAL A 24 28.26 41.83 0.10
C VAL A 24 28.31 40.72 -0.97
N GLY A 25 27.45 39.69 -0.82
CA GLY A 25 26.91 38.92 -1.96
C GLY A 25 26.64 37.43 -1.70
N ARG A 26 25.39 37.01 -1.90
CA ARG A 26 24.82 35.65 -1.74
C ARG A 26 25.55 34.52 -2.51
N SER A 27 25.63 33.32 -1.93
CA SER A 27 25.12 32.05 -2.50
C SER A 27 25.55 30.81 -1.69
N ASN A 28 24.70 29.78 -1.71
CA ASN A 28 24.87 28.45 -1.09
C ASN A 28 26.06 27.67 -1.66
N SER A 29 26.74 26.89 -0.82
CA SER A 29 27.04 25.45 -1.07
C SER A 29 27.98 24.85 -0.01
N PHE A 30 27.59 23.67 0.53
CA PHE A 30 28.40 22.45 0.74
C PHE A 30 29.81 22.61 1.39
N ASN A 31 30.26 21.85 2.40
CA ASN A 31 29.93 20.50 2.84
C ASN A 31 30.78 20.13 4.09
N LEU A 32 30.44 19.00 4.72
CA LEU A 32 31.37 18.09 5.41
C LEU A 32 32.00 18.52 6.75
N LEU A 33 31.28 18.26 7.84
CA LEU A 33 31.76 17.36 8.90
C LEU A 33 30.53 16.75 9.61
N ALA A 34 29.64 16.11 8.82
CA ALA A 34 28.72 15.13 9.38
C ALA A 34 29.56 13.93 9.80
N ARG A 35 29.68 13.70 11.11
CA ARG A 35 30.26 12.48 11.67
C ARG A 35 29.59 11.27 11.00
N PRO A 36 30.33 10.26 10.54
CA PRO A 36 29.71 9.01 10.11
C PRO A 36 28.97 8.41 11.31
N VAL A 37 27.67 8.19 11.14
CA VAL A 37 26.82 7.51 12.14
C VAL A 37 27.39 6.11 12.34
N ARG A 38 27.79 5.79 13.58
CA ARG A 38 28.29 4.45 13.92
C ARG A 38 27.16 3.43 13.69
N PRO A 39 27.45 2.20 13.23
CA PRO A 39 26.44 1.17 12.98
C PRO A 39 25.54 0.85 14.18
N GLY A 40 25.99 1.11 15.41
CA GLY A 40 25.21 0.91 16.64
C GLY A 40 24.21 2.03 17.01
N ASP A 41 24.17 3.16 16.30
CA ASP A 41 23.30 4.32 16.61
C ASP A 41 22.10 4.45 15.63
N ARG A 42 21.83 3.43 14.81
CA ARG A 42 20.74 3.45 13.82
C ARG A 42 19.35 3.19 14.43
N LEU A 43 19.27 2.34 15.45
CA LEU A 43 18.01 2.02 16.12
C LEU A 43 17.96 2.73 17.48
N ASN A 44 16.90 3.50 17.74
CA ASN A 44 16.65 4.12 19.04
C ASN A 44 15.15 4.25 19.30
N ILE A 45 14.80 4.52 20.56
CA ILE A 45 13.42 4.51 21.00
C ILE A 45 12.63 5.71 20.49
N GLU A 46 13.28 6.85 20.31
CA GLU A 46 12.65 8.06 19.79
C GLU A 46 12.20 7.86 18.33
N ARG A 47 13.02 7.19 17.51
CA ARG A 47 12.68 6.81 16.13
C ARG A 47 11.52 5.83 16.10
N LEU A 48 11.60 4.76 16.89
CA LEU A 48 10.54 3.75 16.95
C LEU A 48 9.19 4.36 17.39
N ASN A 49 9.22 5.25 18.38
CA ASN A 49 8.03 5.98 18.82
C ASN A 49 7.50 6.93 17.73
N ALA A 50 8.39 7.58 16.97
CA ALA A 50 8.02 8.51 15.90
C ALA A 50 7.49 7.86 14.61
N PHE A 51 7.73 6.56 14.40
CA PHE A 51 7.14 5.82 13.28
C PHE A 51 5.62 5.93 13.27
N THR A 52 5.08 6.40 12.15
CA THR A 52 3.65 6.52 11.92
C THR A 52 3.35 6.09 10.48
N PRO A 53 2.24 5.38 10.24
CA PRO A 53 1.81 5.05 8.88
C PRO A 53 1.16 6.24 8.18
N HIS A 54 0.93 7.35 8.90
CA HIS A 54 0.17 8.48 8.42
C HIS A 54 1.06 9.60 7.87
N GLU A 55 0.85 9.98 6.61
CA GLU A 55 1.57 11.09 5.98
C GLU A 55 0.61 11.95 5.13
N ASN A 56 0.58 13.26 5.38
CA ASN A 56 -0.27 14.22 4.65
C ASN A 56 -1.75 13.81 4.57
N GLY A 57 -2.30 13.25 5.67
CA GLY A 57 -3.68 12.79 5.75
C GLY A 57 -3.94 11.40 5.16
N ARG A 58 -2.95 10.78 4.54
CA ARG A 58 -3.04 9.43 3.96
C ARG A 58 -2.49 8.39 4.92
N ASP A 59 -2.93 7.13 4.75
CA ASP A 59 -2.42 5.96 5.47
C ASP A 59 -1.64 5.10 4.47
N LEU A 60 -0.32 5.24 4.48
CA LEU A 60 0.57 4.65 3.46
C LEU A 60 0.51 3.12 3.49
N VAL A 61 0.31 2.55 4.69
CA VAL A 61 0.24 1.09 4.87
C VAL A 61 -1.09 0.57 4.33
N SER A 62 -2.19 1.31 4.51
CA SER A 62 -3.47 0.98 3.88
C SER A 62 -3.39 1.03 2.36
N GLU A 63 -2.71 2.03 1.79
CA GLU A 63 -2.50 2.16 0.34
C GLU A 63 -1.72 0.96 -0.21
N ALA A 64 -0.57 0.62 0.40
CA ALA A 64 0.23 -0.54 0.02
C ALA A 64 -0.54 -1.86 0.17
N SER A 65 -1.33 -2.00 1.24
CA SER A 65 -2.17 -3.19 1.46
C SER A 65 -3.22 -3.37 0.36
N ARG A 66 -3.82 -2.26 -0.10
CA ARG A 66 -4.80 -2.28 -1.20
C ARG A 66 -4.16 -2.61 -2.54
N GLU A 67 -2.95 -2.13 -2.79
CA GLU A 67 -2.18 -2.45 -4.00
C GLU A 67 -1.86 -3.95 -4.06
N ILE A 68 -1.36 -4.52 -2.96
CA ILE A 68 -1.09 -5.96 -2.88
C ILE A 68 -2.36 -6.79 -3.10
N LEU A 69 -3.49 -6.39 -2.49
CA LEU A 69 -4.76 -7.08 -2.70
C LEU A 69 -5.27 -6.96 -4.14
N LEU A 70 -5.09 -5.81 -4.79
CA LEU A 70 -5.40 -5.64 -6.20
C LEU A 70 -4.55 -6.56 -7.07
N ASN A 71 -3.25 -6.65 -6.82
CA ASN A 71 -2.35 -7.56 -7.51
C ASN A 71 -2.78 -9.02 -7.29
N ALA A 72 -3.18 -9.41 -6.08
CA ALA A 72 -3.72 -10.74 -5.81
C ALA A 72 -4.97 -11.04 -6.67
N MET A 73 -5.92 -10.12 -6.72
CA MET A 73 -7.13 -10.27 -7.55
C MET A 73 -6.82 -10.37 -9.04
N LYS A 74 -5.84 -9.60 -9.54
CA LYS A 74 -5.40 -9.64 -10.94
C LYS A 74 -4.75 -10.97 -11.33
N MET A 75 -4.24 -11.73 -10.37
CA MET A 75 -3.55 -13.01 -10.58
C MET A 75 -4.47 -14.23 -10.47
N GLU A 76 -5.75 -14.04 -10.12
CA GLU A 76 -6.74 -15.11 -10.15
C GLU A 76 -6.96 -15.57 -11.59
N SER A 77 -6.71 -16.85 -11.91
CA SER A 77 -6.61 -17.37 -13.28
C SER A 77 -7.81 -17.02 -14.17
N HIS A 78 -9.03 -17.19 -13.65
CA HIS A 78 -10.29 -16.90 -14.36
C HIS A 78 -10.45 -15.42 -14.78
N VAL A 79 -9.72 -14.51 -14.13
CA VAL A 79 -9.69 -13.08 -14.48
C VAL A 79 -8.40 -12.72 -15.21
N HIS A 80 -7.26 -13.26 -14.76
CA HIS A 80 -5.94 -12.91 -15.22
C HIS A 80 -5.79 -13.08 -16.73
N ASP A 81 -6.12 -14.26 -17.24
CA ASP A 81 -5.90 -14.62 -18.64
C ASP A 81 -6.74 -13.76 -19.60
N ILE A 82 -7.89 -13.26 -19.13
CA ILE A 82 -8.85 -12.50 -19.92
C ILE A 82 -8.55 -11.00 -19.87
N PHE A 83 -8.37 -10.45 -18.66
CA PHE A 83 -8.33 -9.01 -18.43
C PHE A 83 -6.93 -8.47 -18.15
N PHE A 84 -6.02 -9.31 -17.64
CA PHE A 84 -4.68 -8.90 -17.18
C PHE A 84 -3.52 -9.74 -17.75
N PRO A 85 -3.55 -10.21 -19.03
CA PRO A 85 -2.59 -11.20 -19.53
C PRO A 85 -1.14 -10.70 -19.65
N GLY A 86 -0.91 -9.39 -19.48
CA GLY A 86 0.42 -8.78 -19.51
C GLY A 86 0.93 -8.30 -18.15
N GLU A 87 0.19 -8.56 -17.07
CA GLU A 87 0.60 -8.20 -15.71
C GLU A 87 1.45 -9.32 -15.12
N ASP A 88 2.56 -8.97 -14.48
CA ASP A 88 3.39 -9.95 -13.80
C ASP A 88 2.97 -10.11 -12.34
N ARG A 89 3.18 -11.32 -11.79
CA ARG A 89 2.93 -11.59 -10.37
C ARG A 89 3.91 -10.81 -9.52
N ASP A 90 3.37 -9.98 -8.63
CA ASP A 90 4.16 -9.27 -7.63
C ASP A 90 4.84 -10.28 -6.67
N PRO A 91 6.18 -10.27 -6.52
CA PRO A 91 6.91 -11.16 -5.62
C PRO A 91 6.42 -11.10 -4.16
N VAL A 92 5.83 -9.98 -3.72
CA VAL A 92 5.29 -9.84 -2.37
C VAL A 92 4.14 -10.82 -2.13
N LEU A 93 3.40 -11.20 -3.17
CA LEU A 93 2.29 -12.16 -3.07
C LEU A 93 2.72 -13.55 -2.62
N ASP A 94 4.00 -13.92 -2.74
CA ASP A 94 4.51 -15.19 -2.22
C ASP A 94 4.51 -15.24 -0.68
N TYR A 95 4.48 -14.08 -0.03
CA TYR A 95 4.44 -13.95 1.44
C TYR A 95 3.03 -13.68 1.97
N VAL A 96 2.05 -13.46 1.09
CA VAL A 96 0.67 -13.18 1.46
C VAL A 96 -0.10 -14.50 1.53
N ASP A 97 -0.52 -14.89 2.73
CA ASP A 97 -1.47 -15.98 2.87
C ASP A 97 -2.90 -15.48 2.59
N THR A 98 -3.36 -15.64 1.36
CA THR A 98 -4.74 -15.34 0.96
C THR A 98 -5.72 -16.47 1.31
N ARG A 99 -5.24 -17.61 1.86
CA ARG A 99 -6.08 -18.77 2.17
C ARG A 99 -7.09 -18.39 3.25
N GLY A 100 -8.37 -18.54 2.93
CA GLY A 100 -9.49 -18.25 3.83
C GLY A 100 -10.21 -16.92 3.58
N PHE A 101 -9.75 -16.11 2.63
CA PHE A 101 -10.54 -15.02 2.05
C PHE A 101 -11.01 -15.39 0.64
N PRO A 102 -12.28 -15.15 0.26
CA PRO A 102 -12.76 -15.45 -1.08
C PRO A 102 -12.28 -14.40 -2.10
N VAL A 103 -10.96 -14.38 -2.38
CA VAL A 103 -10.32 -13.47 -3.34
C VAL A 103 -10.96 -13.62 -4.72
N GLU A 104 -11.21 -14.86 -5.15
CA GLU A 104 -11.89 -15.21 -6.40
C GLU A 104 -13.21 -14.42 -6.56
N LYS A 105 -14.12 -14.55 -5.58
CA LYS A 105 -15.42 -13.86 -5.61
C LYS A 105 -15.28 -12.33 -5.67
N LEU A 106 -14.32 -11.78 -4.93
CA LEU A 106 -14.06 -10.33 -4.95
C LEU A 106 -13.48 -9.88 -6.30
N ALA A 107 -12.56 -10.64 -6.89
CA ALA A 107 -11.98 -10.38 -8.20
C ALA A 107 -13.08 -10.38 -9.27
N THR A 108 -13.95 -11.39 -9.29
CA THR A 108 -15.11 -11.45 -10.19
C THR A 108 -16.00 -10.23 -10.03
N ALA A 109 -16.36 -9.89 -8.78
CA ALA A 109 -17.25 -8.76 -8.50
C ALA A 109 -16.62 -7.40 -8.88
N LEU A 110 -15.30 -7.24 -8.70
CA LEU A 110 -14.59 -6.01 -9.07
C LEU A 110 -14.59 -5.81 -10.60
N VAL A 111 -14.32 -6.87 -11.35
CA VAL A 111 -14.37 -6.86 -12.82
C VAL A 111 -15.79 -6.61 -13.31
N ALA A 112 -16.79 -7.30 -12.74
CA ALA A 112 -18.19 -7.06 -13.05
C ALA A 112 -18.61 -5.60 -12.79
N GLN A 113 -18.06 -4.98 -11.73
CA GLN A 113 -18.28 -3.57 -11.44
C GLN A 113 -17.72 -2.66 -12.53
N ALA A 114 -16.49 -2.92 -12.98
CA ALA A 114 -15.90 -2.18 -14.09
C ALA A 114 -16.74 -2.35 -15.38
N ILE A 115 -17.07 -3.58 -15.78
CA ILE A 115 -17.94 -3.88 -16.95
C ILE A 115 -19.26 -3.10 -16.84
N SER A 116 -19.91 -3.10 -15.68
CA SER A 116 -21.20 -2.43 -15.49
C SER A 116 -21.15 -0.91 -15.67
N ARG A 117 -19.98 -0.29 -15.52
CA ARG A 117 -19.76 1.16 -15.63
C ARG A 117 -19.37 1.58 -17.04
N ILE A 118 -18.61 0.75 -17.74
CA ILE A 118 -18.12 1.03 -19.09
C ILE A 118 -19.31 0.99 -20.06
N LYS A 119 -19.65 2.13 -20.67
CA LYS A 119 -20.68 2.20 -21.71
C LYS A 119 -20.07 1.85 -23.07
N ASP A 120 -19.76 0.57 -23.24
CA ASP A 120 -19.12 0.01 -24.41
C ASP A 120 -20.09 -0.10 -25.62
N THR A 121 -19.52 -0.27 -26.82
CA THR A 121 -20.32 -0.39 -28.06
C THR A 121 -21.03 -1.74 -28.22
N HIS A 122 -20.61 -2.75 -27.46
CA HIS A 122 -21.10 -4.13 -27.51
C HIS A 122 -22.12 -4.44 -26.40
N ARG A 123 -22.44 -3.46 -25.55
CA ARG A 123 -23.43 -3.54 -24.47
C ARG A 123 -23.14 -4.60 -23.41
N PHE A 124 -21.86 -4.92 -23.15
CA PHE A 124 -21.47 -5.82 -22.05
C PHE A 124 -21.99 -5.32 -20.70
N HIS A 125 -22.01 -4.02 -20.47
CA HIS A 125 -22.59 -3.42 -19.25
C HIS A 125 -24.06 -3.80 -18.97
N GLN A 126 -24.83 -4.20 -19.99
CA GLN A 126 -26.23 -4.61 -19.81
C GLN A 126 -26.36 -6.05 -19.31
N MET A 127 -25.29 -6.84 -19.43
CA MET A 127 -25.25 -8.21 -18.94
C MET A 127 -25.06 -8.29 -17.42
N ILE A 128 -24.69 -7.19 -16.76
CA ILE A 128 -24.51 -7.14 -15.31
C ILE A 128 -25.76 -6.57 -14.63
N ASP A 129 -26.31 -7.30 -13.67
CA ASP A 129 -27.31 -6.78 -12.75
C ASP A 129 -26.63 -5.96 -11.66
N LYS A 130 -26.73 -4.63 -11.79
CA LYS A 130 -26.11 -3.67 -10.86
C LYS A 130 -26.63 -3.80 -9.44
N THR A 131 -27.91 -4.14 -9.26
CA THR A 131 -28.51 -4.24 -7.93
C THR A 131 -27.95 -5.45 -7.20
N ALA A 132 -27.93 -6.60 -7.88
CA ALA A 132 -27.35 -7.82 -7.34
C ALA A 132 -25.84 -7.65 -7.06
N LEU A 133 -25.12 -6.95 -7.95
CA LEU A 133 -23.71 -6.65 -7.77
C LEU A 133 -23.45 -5.76 -6.55
N ASP A 134 -24.24 -4.70 -6.37
CA ASP A 134 -24.13 -3.80 -5.22
C ASP A 134 -24.38 -4.55 -3.90
N ASP A 135 -25.35 -5.47 -3.89
CA ASP A 135 -25.61 -6.34 -2.74
C ASP A 135 -24.40 -7.26 -2.44
N VAL A 136 -23.85 -7.92 -3.47
CA VAL A 136 -22.65 -8.78 -3.32
C VAL A 136 -21.45 -8.00 -2.79
N LEU A 137 -21.16 -6.82 -3.35
CA LEU A 137 -20.04 -5.98 -2.92
C LEU A 137 -20.26 -5.46 -1.50
N ARG A 138 -21.47 -5.02 -1.17
CA ARG A 138 -21.83 -4.57 0.18
C ARG A 138 -21.64 -5.67 1.20
N ASP A 139 -22.04 -6.90 0.88
CA ASP A 139 -21.87 -8.05 1.77
C ASP A 139 -20.38 -8.36 2.00
N ILE A 140 -19.54 -8.28 0.95
CA ILE A 140 -18.10 -8.47 1.09
C ILE A 140 -17.49 -7.37 1.96
N TYR A 141 -17.69 -6.09 1.64
CA TYR A 141 -17.06 -4.97 2.33
C TYR A 141 -17.53 -4.81 3.79
N ASN A 142 -18.75 -5.23 4.11
CA ASN A 142 -19.25 -5.22 5.49
C ASN A 142 -18.92 -6.51 6.27
N SER A 143 -18.36 -7.53 5.62
CA SER A 143 -18.05 -8.79 6.26
C SER A 143 -16.93 -8.66 7.30
N LEU A 144 -16.97 -9.53 8.32
CA LEU A 144 -15.86 -9.69 9.25
C LEU A 144 -14.57 -10.15 8.53
N HIS A 145 -14.71 -10.93 7.45
CA HIS A 145 -13.58 -11.42 6.65
C HIS A 145 -12.82 -10.27 5.97
N TRP A 146 -13.52 -9.24 5.49
CA TRP A 146 -12.89 -8.04 4.94
C TRP A 146 -12.01 -7.31 5.98
N LYS A 147 -12.52 -7.13 7.20
CA LYS A 147 -11.75 -6.53 8.30
C LYS A 147 -10.53 -7.37 8.69
N LYS A 148 -10.70 -8.69 8.77
CA LYS A 148 -9.61 -9.63 9.07
C LYS A 148 -8.52 -9.59 8.00
N LEU A 149 -8.90 -9.69 6.72
CA LEU A 149 -7.97 -9.57 5.60
C LEU A 149 -7.22 -8.25 5.66
N GLY A 150 -7.94 -7.16 5.90
CA GLY A 150 -7.33 -5.84 5.99
C GLY A 150 -6.30 -5.74 7.10
N PHE A 151 -6.59 -6.25 8.29
CA PHE A 151 -5.61 -6.28 9.37
C PHE A 151 -4.40 -7.17 9.05
N THR A 152 -4.61 -8.33 8.42
CA THR A 152 -3.52 -9.23 8.00
C THR A 152 -2.60 -8.55 6.99
N LEU A 153 -3.15 -7.94 5.93
CA LEU A 153 -2.36 -7.23 4.93
C LEU A 153 -1.65 -6.02 5.55
N TYR A 154 -2.34 -5.28 6.40
CA TYR A 154 -1.78 -4.11 7.07
C TYR A 154 -0.58 -4.49 7.93
N THR A 155 -0.68 -5.53 8.74
CA THR A 155 0.42 -6.02 9.59
C THR A 155 1.56 -6.64 8.78
N LEU A 156 1.28 -7.22 7.61
CA LEU A 156 2.32 -7.70 6.68
C LEU A 156 3.12 -6.55 6.05
N CYS A 157 2.45 -5.47 5.65
CA CYS A 157 3.07 -4.33 4.95
C CYS A 157 3.75 -3.34 5.90
N TYR A 158 3.21 -3.17 7.11
CA TYR A 158 3.66 -2.16 8.06
C TYR A 158 5.18 -2.17 8.32
N PRO A 159 5.82 -3.34 8.56
CA PRO A 159 7.25 -3.42 8.87
C PRO A 159 8.14 -2.73 7.83
N ASP A 160 7.77 -2.84 6.55
CA ASP A 160 8.55 -2.31 5.44
C ASP A 160 8.12 -0.91 5.04
N VAL A 161 6.81 -0.64 5.04
CA VAL A 161 6.28 0.64 4.56
C VAL A 161 6.60 1.77 5.54
N VAL A 162 6.51 1.51 6.85
CA VAL A 162 6.76 2.55 7.86
C VAL A 162 8.25 2.69 8.12
N ARG A 163 8.82 3.81 7.66
CA ARG A 163 10.26 4.08 7.68
C ARG A 163 10.59 5.54 7.97
N ASP A 164 11.77 5.77 8.53
CA ASP A 164 12.34 7.12 8.64
C ASP A 164 12.97 7.53 7.31
N ASN A 165 12.34 8.49 6.64
CA ASN A 165 12.78 9.03 5.34
C ASN A 165 14.23 9.51 5.33
N LYS A 166 14.81 9.90 6.48
CA LYS A 166 16.20 10.38 6.55
C LYS A 166 17.23 9.26 6.63
N THR A 167 16.90 8.19 7.33
CA THR A 167 17.87 7.12 7.64
C THR A 167 17.60 5.84 6.86
N GLY A 168 16.40 5.68 6.29
CA GLY A 168 15.94 4.48 5.62
C GLY A 168 15.58 3.34 6.56
N VAL A 169 15.73 3.54 7.88
CA VAL A 169 15.38 2.54 8.89
C VAL A 169 13.87 2.35 8.90
N CYS A 170 13.42 1.09 8.87
CA CYS A 170 12.02 0.70 8.89
C CYS A 170 11.68 -0.04 10.19
N LEU A 171 10.40 -0.34 10.41
CA LEU A 171 10.00 -1.09 11.59
C LEU A 171 10.55 -2.54 11.57
N ARG A 172 10.73 -3.15 10.38
CA ARG A 172 11.32 -4.49 10.26
C ARG A 172 12.68 -4.61 10.95
N ASP A 173 13.52 -3.57 10.87
CA ASP A 173 14.83 -3.52 11.53
C ASP A 173 14.76 -3.67 13.06
N PHE A 174 13.61 -3.37 13.68
CA PHE A 174 13.36 -3.54 15.12
C PHE A 174 12.80 -4.92 15.48
N ILE A 175 12.21 -5.64 14.52
CA ILE A 175 11.53 -6.93 14.73
C ILE A 175 12.54 -8.09 14.70
N GLU A 176 13.43 -8.11 13.70
CA GLU A 176 14.23 -9.30 13.32
C GLU A 176 15.14 -9.83 14.43
N ASP A 177 15.79 -8.95 15.21
CA ASP A 177 16.78 -9.37 16.18
C ASP A 177 16.25 -9.49 17.62
N ASN A 178 15.30 -8.64 18.05
CA ASN A 178 14.80 -8.58 19.44
C ASN A 178 13.50 -7.76 19.57
N GLY A 179 12.45 -8.06 18.80
CA GLY A 179 11.18 -7.32 18.83
C GLY A 179 10.62 -7.08 20.25
N HIS A 180 10.58 -8.12 21.08
CA HIS A 180 10.11 -8.04 22.48
C HIS A 180 10.87 -7.03 23.35
N VAL A 181 12.20 -6.96 23.23
CA VAL A 181 13.01 -5.97 23.98
C VAL A 181 12.65 -4.54 23.57
N TRP A 182 12.40 -4.32 22.27
CA TRP A 182 11.97 -3.02 21.77
C TRP A 182 10.55 -2.68 22.19
N ALA A 183 9.65 -3.67 22.27
CA ALA A 183 8.31 -3.51 22.79
C ALA A 183 8.33 -3.07 24.27
N GLU A 184 9.13 -3.74 25.11
CA GLU A 184 9.31 -3.37 26.52
C GLU A 184 9.87 -1.96 26.68
N ARG A 185 10.90 -1.61 25.89
CA ARG A 185 11.47 -0.25 25.88
C ARG A 185 10.44 0.79 25.46
N LEU A 186 9.60 0.49 24.47
CA LEU A 186 8.55 1.40 23.99
C LEU A 186 7.47 1.56 25.03
N LEU A 187 7.04 0.47 25.67
CA LEU A 187 6.11 0.51 26.80
C LEU A 187 6.65 1.35 27.96
N ALA A 188 7.91 1.14 28.35
CA ALA A 188 8.55 1.94 29.39
C ALA A 188 8.61 3.43 29.02
N HIS A 189 8.92 3.73 27.75
CA HIS A 189 8.98 5.11 27.25
C HIS A 189 7.62 5.81 27.28
N ILE A 190 6.53 5.16 26.85
CA ILE A 190 5.19 5.77 26.89
C ILE A 190 4.67 5.95 28.33
N MET A 191 5.16 5.13 29.26
CA MET A 191 4.84 5.25 30.69
C MET A 191 5.57 6.41 31.38
N GLU A 192 6.55 7.05 30.71
CA GLU A 192 7.24 8.20 31.28
C GLU A 192 6.30 9.41 31.44
N PRO A 193 6.32 10.12 32.57
CA PRO A 193 5.49 11.32 32.76
C PRO A 193 5.73 12.41 31.72
N ARG A 194 6.93 12.46 31.12
CA ARG A 194 7.27 13.41 30.06
C ARG A 194 6.48 13.14 28.77
N TRP A 195 6.24 11.86 28.46
CA TRP A 195 5.47 11.46 27.29
C TRP A 195 4.01 11.89 27.42
N THR A 196 3.38 11.62 28.58
CA THR A 196 2.00 12.07 28.87
C THR A 196 1.88 13.59 28.81
N LYS A 197 2.84 14.32 29.41
CA LYS A 197 2.85 15.79 29.37
C LYS A 197 2.95 16.35 27.95
N HIS A 198 3.73 15.71 27.08
CA HIS A 198 3.88 16.11 25.68
C HIS A 198 2.55 16.02 24.93
N TRP A 199 1.84 14.89 25.06
CA TRP A 199 0.51 14.72 24.44
C TRP A 199 -0.53 15.68 25.01
N MET A 200 -0.60 15.80 26.34
CA MET A 200 -1.50 16.74 27.01
C MET A 200 -1.30 18.17 26.49
N PHE A 201 -0.05 18.59 26.34
CA PHE A 201 0.27 19.93 25.83
C PHE A 201 -0.15 20.14 24.37
N LYS A 202 0.07 19.15 23.50
CA LYS A 202 -0.37 19.19 22.10
C LYS A 202 -1.89 19.35 22.00
N ILE A 203 -2.64 18.60 22.82
CA ILE A 203 -4.10 18.62 22.84
C ILE A 203 -4.63 19.96 23.39
N ILE A 204 -4.12 20.43 24.53
CA ILE A 204 -4.53 21.71 25.12
C ILE A 204 -4.27 22.89 24.18
N ARG A 205 -3.20 22.84 23.39
CA ARG A 205 -2.88 23.86 22.39
C ARG A 205 -3.69 23.75 21.10
N GLY A 206 -4.62 22.80 21.00
CA GLY A 206 -5.42 22.55 19.80
C GLY A 206 -4.61 22.06 18.61
N GLN A 207 -3.41 21.49 18.84
CA GLN A 207 -2.58 20.94 17.76
C GLN A 207 -3.02 19.53 17.36
N TYR A 208 -3.77 18.86 18.22
CA TYR A 208 -4.31 17.51 18.01
C TYR A 208 -5.76 17.48 18.49
N SER A 209 -6.63 16.90 17.68
CA SER A 209 -7.97 16.52 18.09
C SER A 209 -7.95 15.18 18.85
N ASP A 210 -9.04 14.87 19.54
CA ASP A 210 -9.24 13.57 20.19
C ASP A 210 -9.22 12.40 19.18
N GLU A 211 -9.69 12.66 17.96
CA GLU A 211 -9.67 11.71 16.84
C GLU A 211 -8.24 11.45 16.35
N ASP A 212 -7.44 12.50 16.15
CA ASP A 212 -6.03 12.38 15.75
C ASP A 212 -5.21 11.66 16.83
N TYR A 213 -5.49 11.95 18.10
CA TYR A 213 -4.88 11.24 19.22
C TYR A 213 -5.21 9.75 19.19
N ASN A 214 -6.50 9.38 19.04
CA ASN A 214 -6.91 7.98 18.93
C ASN A 214 -6.27 7.27 17.73
N LYS A 215 -6.15 7.97 16.60
CA LYS A 215 -5.50 7.46 15.38
C LYS A 215 -4.02 7.15 15.62
N GLU A 216 -3.30 8.04 16.30
CA GLU A 216 -1.89 7.83 16.66
C GLU A 216 -1.70 6.74 17.73
N MET A 217 -2.61 6.63 18.71
CA MET A 217 -2.56 5.55 19.70
C MET A 217 -2.82 4.18 19.07
N ASN A 218 -3.72 4.09 18.10
CA ASN A 218 -3.93 2.83 17.37
C ASN A 218 -2.73 2.47 16.50
N ALA A 219 -2.05 3.43 15.88
CA ALA A 219 -0.77 3.17 15.22
C ALA A 219 0.29 2.65 16.20
N LEU A 220 0.36 3.21 17.42
CA LEU A 220 1.22 2.69 18.49
C LEU A 220 0.87 1.25 18.88
N PHE A 221 -0.43 0.91 19.01
CA PHE A 221 -0.83 -0.46 19.31
C PHE A 221 -0.49 -1.45 18.20
N VAL A 222 -0.58 -1.05 16.93
CA VAL A 222 -0.12 -1.90 15.82
C VAL A 222 1.39 -2.14 15.90
N LYS A 223 2.19 -1.10 16.19
CA LYS A 223 3.64 -1.26 16.40
C LYS A 223 3.95 -2.21 17.54
N LEU A 224 3.29 -2.04 18.69
CA LEU A 224 3.45 -2.95 19.83
C LEU A 224 3.02 -4.37 19.46
N HIS A 225 1.91 -4.54 18.74
CA HIS A 225 1.46 -5.85 18.28
C HIS A 225 2.50 -6.56 17.39
N LEU A 226 3.15 -5.82 16.49
CA LEU A 226 4.18 -6.36 15.60
C LEU A 226 5.50 -6.67 16.31
N LEU A 227 5.84 -5.92 17.36
CA LEU A 227 7.06 -6.14 18.14
C LEU A 227 6.88 -7.27 19.18
N ASP A 228 5.79 -7.20 19.94
CA ASP A 228 5.32 -8.22 20.89
C ASP A 228 3.83 -8.01 21.24
N PRO A 229 2.93 -8.89 20.76
CA PRO A 229 1.50 -8.83 21.04
C PRO A 229 1.13 -8.75 22.53
N GLN A 230 1.95 -9.28 23.43
CA GLN A 230 1.66 -9.30 24.87
C GLN A 230 1.70 -7.89 25.49
N THR A 231 2.38 -6.94 24.86
CA THR A 231 2.57 -5.58 25.37
C THR A 231 1.40 -4.63 25.07
N VAL A 232 0.51 -5.00 24.14
CA VAL A 232 -0.63 -4.16 23.72
C VAL A 232 -1.60 -3.89 24.88
N ILE A 233 -2.01 -4.94 25.60
CA ILE A 233 -3.00 -4.81 26.68
C ILE A 233 -2.46 -3.97 27.85
N PRO A 234 -1.22 -4.20 28.35
CA PRO A 234 -0.60 -3.31 29.32
C PRO A 234 -0.54 -1.84 28.88
N ALA A 235 -0.14 -1.55 27.63
CA ALA A 235 -0.10 -0.20 27.09
C ALA A 235 -1.49 0.44 27.07
N PHE A 236 -2.50 -0.30 26.60
CA PHE A 236 -3.88 0.17 26.55
C PHE A 236 -4.45 0.48 27.95
N GLN A 237 -4.24 -0.42 28.92
CA GLN A 237 -4.67 -0.21 30.30
C GLN A 237 -3.98 1.00 30.94
N PHE A 238 -2.69 1.20 30.67
CA PHE A 238 -1.97 2.38 31.14
C PHE A 238 -2.62 3.67 30.60
N LEU A 239 -2.89 3.73 29.29
CA LEU A 239 -3.49 4.90 28.64
C LEU A 239 -4.92 5.16 29.12
N LEU A 240 -5.74 4.12 29.29
CA LEU A 240 -7.09 4.25 29.85
C LEU A 240 -7.10 4.88 31.26
N ASN A 241 -6.06 4.63 32.05
CA ASN A 241 -5.95 5.17 33.40
C ASN A 241 -5.41 6.62 33.44
N GLN A 242 -5.00 7.18 32.30
CA GLN A 242 -4.53 8.57 32.22
C GLN A 242 -5.70 9.55 32.12
N LYS A 243 -6.18 10.03 33.27
CA LYS A 243 -7.26 11.05 33.34
C LYS A 243 -6.97 12.37 32.60
N ALA A 244 -5.69 12.64 32.31
CA ALA A 244 -5.25 13.86 31.64
C ALA A 244 -5.26 13.75 30.10
N LEU A 245 -5.53 12.56 29.55
CA LEU A 245 -5.59 12.30 28.12
C LEU A 245 -7.01 11.87 27.71
N PRO A 246 -7.39 12.05 26.44
CA PRO A 246 -8.65 11.52 25.93
C PRO A 246 -8.73 10.01 26.09
N VAL A 247 -9.96 9.49 26.16
CA VAL A 247 -10.20 8.05 26.19
C VAL A 247 -9.73 7.44 24.88
N VAL A 248 -8.97 6.35 24.99
CA VAL A 248 -8.46 5.61 23.83
C VAL A 248 -9.38 4.44 23.54
N ASN A 249 -9.70 4.23 22.26
CA ASN A 249 -10.38 3.04 21.76
C ASN A 249 -9.35 2.08 21.15
N LEU A 250 -9.33 0.82 21.59
CA LEU A 250 -8.47 -0.21 21.02
C LEU A 250 -9.13 -0.79 19.77
N GLU A 251 -8.59 -0.50 18.59
CA GLU A 251 -9.22 -0.81 17.30
C GLU A 251 -8.43 -1.81 16.43
N LEU A 252 -7.54 -2.61 17.00
CA LEU A 252 -6.67 -3.53 16.25
C LEU A 252 -7.41 -4.49 15.30
N ALA A 253 -8.57 -5.03 15.72
CA ALA A 253 -9.33 -5.98 14.91
C ALA A 253 -10.68 -5.43 14.42
N THR A 254 -11.06 -4.23 14.86
CA THR A 254 -12.38 -3.64 14.60
C THR A 254 -12.32 -2.54 13.53
N ARG A 255 -11.15 -1.90 13.38
CA ARG A 255 -10.88 -0.92 12.32
C ARG A 255 -10.89 -1.57 10.95
N ASN A 256 -11.37 -0.82 9.97
CA ASN A 256 -11.31 -1.20 8.58
C ASN A 256 -9.99 -0.69 7.96
N TYR A 257 -8.93 -1.51 8.03
CA TYR A 257 -7.60 -1.15 7.56
C TYR A 257 -7.47 -1.03 6.04
N LEU A 258 -8.35 -1.67 5.27
CA LEU A 258 -8.43 -1.46 3.83
C LEU A 258 -9.26 -0.24 3.45
N GLY A 259 -9.93 0.40 4.42
CA GLY A 259 -10.79 1.55 4.16
C GLY A 259 -12.04 1.18 3.36
N GLY A 260 -12.54 2.13 2.57
CA GLY A 260 -13.77 1.96 1.79
C GLY A 260 -13.66 0.95 0.64
N PRO A 261 -14.71 0.86 -0.19
CA PRO A 261 -14.74 0.01 -1.38
C PRO A 261 -13.51 0.18 -2.29
N PHE A 262 -13.16 -0.85 -3.05
CA PHE A 262 -12.16 -0.70 -4.12
C PHE A 262 -12.64 0.28 -5.18
N ASP A 263 -11.69 1.05 -5.71
CA ASP A 263 -11.95 1.89 -6.87
C ASP A 263 -11.72 1.05 -8.13
N CYS A 264 -12.81 0.64 -8.78
CA CYS A 264 -12.73 -0.15 -10.01
C CYS A 264 -12.20 0.66 -11.21
N ALA A 265 -12.11 2.00 -11.12
CA ALA A 265 -11.51 2.82 -12.18
C ALA A 265 -10.07 2.41 -12.50
N LEU A 266 -9.38 1.80 -11.53
CA LEU A 266 -8.01 1.29 -11.69
C LEU A 266 -7.88 0.14 -12.71
N ILE A 267 -8.98 -0.53 -13.06
CA ILE A 267 -8.99 -1.67 -14.00
C ILE A 267 -9.89 -1.44 -15.22
N GLU A 268 -10.59 -0.30 -15.31
CA GLU A 268 -11.55 -0.04 -16.39
C GLU A 268 -10.91 -0.11 -17.78
N ASN A 269 -9.68 0.39 -17.93
CA ASN A 269 -8.96 0.33 -19.22
C ASN A 269 -8.64 -1.12 -19.62
N ASN A 270 -8.19 -1.95 -18.67
CA ASN A 270 -7.91 -3.36 -18.92
C ASN A 270 -9.17 -4.11 -19.37
N VAL A 271 -10.30 -3.83 -18.70
CA VAL A 271 -11.60 -4.40 -19.04
C VAL A 271 -12.07 -3.96 -20.42
N LEU A 272 -11.99 -2.67 -20.73
CA LEU A 272 -12.37 -2.14 -22.05
C LEU A 272 -11.53 -2.79 -23.17
N CYS A 273 -10.21 -2.94 -22.96
CA CYS A 273 -9.36 -3.62 -23.94
C CYS A 273 -9.76 -5.09 -24.16
N ALA A 274 -10.20 -5.79 -23.11
CA ALA A 274 -10.69 -7.15 -23.23
C ALA A 274 -12.04 -7.23 -23.98
N GLU A 275 -12.95 -6.27 -23.73
CA GLU A 275 -14.24 -6.16 -24.45
C GLU A 275 -14.06 -5.89 -25.95
N GLU A 276 -13.03 -5.14 -26.32
CA GLU A 276 -12.70 -4.79 -27.72
C GLU A 276 -11.84 -5.84 -28.43
N LYS A 277 -11.44 -6.93 -27.75
CA LYS A 277 -10.59 -7.98 -28.33
C LYS A 277 -11.34 -8.73 -29.43
N GLU A 278 -10.81 -8.68 -30.64
CA GLU A 278 -11.38 -9.34 -31.82
C GLU A 278 -11.11 -10.86 -31.83
N THR A 279 -12.17 -11.64 -32.02
CA THR A 279 -12.12 -13.09 -32.22
C THR A 279 -12.69 -13.43 -33.59
N LEU A 280 -11.87 -14.05 -34.44
CA LEU A 280 -12.27 -14.56 -35.75
C LEU A 280 -12.82 -15.98 -35.61
N PRO A 281 -13.86 -16.37 -36.38
CA PRO A 281 -14.31 -17.75 -36.44
C PRO A 281 -13.17 -18.69 -36.89
N VAL A 282 -13.06 -19.85 -36.25
CA VAL A 282 -11.97 -20.84 -36.43
C VAL A 282 -11.77 -21.28 -37.89
N ASN A 283 -12.81 -21.18 -38.72
CA ASN A 283 -12.81 -21.67 -40.11
C ASN A 283 -12.63 -20.57 -41.17
N THR A 284 -12.36 -19.33 -40.78
CA THR A 284 -12.24 -18.22 -41.74
C THR A 284 -10.80 -18.03 -42.23
N SER A 285 -10.57 -18.21 -43.53
CA SER A 285 -9.30 -17.87 -44.16
C SER A 285 -9.05 -16.37 -44.07
N ARG A 286 -7.85 -15.96 -43.63
CA ARG A 286 -7.40 -14.55 -43.59
C ARG A 286 -7.38 -13.87 -44.97
N LEU A 287 -7.54 -14.65 -46.05
CA LEU A 287 -7.54 -14.19 -47.45
C LEU A 287 -8.95 -14.14 -48.07
N SER A 288 -10.00 -14.31 -47.26
CA SER A 288 -11.39 -14.20 -47.71
C SER A 288 -11.71 -12.78 -48.23
N LEU A 289 -12.35 -12.66 -49.38
CA LEU A 289 -12.87 -11.38 -49.92
C LEU A 289 -14.33 -11.11 -49.51
N SER A 290 -14.98 -12.05 -48.83
CA SER A 290 -16.36 -11.89 -48.35
C SER A 290 -16.40 -11.24 -46.96
N GLU A 291 -17.53 -10.59 -46.63
CA GLU A 291 -17.80 -10.10 -45.28
C GLU A 291 -17.65 -11.25 -44.28
N VAL A 292 -16.84 -11.03 -43.24
CA VAL A 292 -16.59 -11.97 -42.17
C VAL A 292 -17.36 -11.50 -40.94
N GLU A 293 -18.04 -12.44 -40.29
CA GLU A 293 -18.62 -12.20 -38.97
C GLU A 293 -17.48 -12.21 -37.94
N MET A 294 -17.26 -11.08 -37.29
CA MET A 294 -16.31 -10.94 -36.20
C MET A 294 -17.07 -10.81 -34.89
N TYR A 295 -16.53 -11.46 -33.86
CA TYR A 295 -17.03 -11.34 -32.50
C TYR A 295 -16.02 -10.59 -31.66
N PHE A 296 -16.50 -9.79 -30.72
CA PHE A 296 -15.68 -9.00 -29.82
C PHE A 296 -15.88 -9.50 -28.38
N GLY A 297 -14.80 -9.53 -27.60
CA GLY A 297 -14.86 -9.88 -26.17
C GLY A 297 -15.50 -11.24 -25.90
N THR A 298 -15.23 -12.26 -26.72
CA THR A 298 -15.83 -13.60 -26.56
C THR A 298 -15.52 -14.21 -25.20
N GLU A 299 -14.28 -14.06 -24.73
CA GLU A 299 -13.85 -14.51 -23.39
C GLU A 299 -14.57 -13.72 -22.28
N VAL A 300 -14.92 -12.44 -22.53
CA VAL A 300 -15.68 -11.61 -21.59
C VAL A 300 -17.14 -12.08 -21.49
N ASP A 301 -17.80 -12.43 -22.61
CA ASP A 301 -19.14 -13.03 -22.59
C ASP A 301 -19.12 -14.35 -21.80
N ASP A 302 -18.15 -15.22 -22.07
CA ASP A 302 -17.97 -16.50 -21.37
C ASP A 302 -17.77 -16.31 -19.87
N PHE A 303 -16.88 -15.40 -19.45
CA PHE A 303 -16.68 -15.02 -18.05
C PHE A 303 -17.98 -14.54 -17.39
N ILE A 304 -18.78 -13.71 -18.07
CA ILE A 304 -20.03 -13.21 -17.49
C ILE A 304 -21.05 -14.34 -17.31
N VAL A 305 -21.20 -15.25 -18.28
CA VAL A 305 -22.21 -16.32 -18.19
C VAL A 305 -21.79 -17.51 -17.33
N THR A 306 -20.52 -17.56 -16.94
CA THR A 306 -19.95 -18.56 -16.04
C THR A 306 -19.72 -17.95 -14.64
N ASP A 307 -18.71 -17.12 -14.47
CA ASP A 307 -18.25 -16.59 -13.18
C ASP A 307 -19.21 -15.55 -12.59
N CYS A 308 -19.61 -14.54 -13.37
CA CYS A 308 -20.58 -13.55 -12.90
C CYS A 308 -21.95 -14.20 -12.59
N ARG A 309 -22.34 -15.21 -13.36
CA ARG A 309 -23.54 -16.01 -13.08
C ARG A 309 -23.41 -16.79 -11.77
N ASN A 310 -22.26 -17.39 -11.49
CA ASN A 310 -22.01 -18.16 -10.25
C ASN A 310 -22.13 -17.30 -8.99
N ILE A 311 -21.75 -16.02 -9.08
CA ILE A 311 -21.93 -15.07 -7.97
C ILE A 311 -23.29 -14.35 -7.99
N GLY A 312 -24.17 -14.67 -8.96
CA GLY A 312 -25.54 -14.18 -9.03
C GLY A 312 -25.72 -12.79 -9.64
N VAL A 313 -24.73 -12.27 -10.38
CA VAL A 313 -24.76 -10.89 -10.91
C VAL A 313 -25.02 -10.81 -12.43
N TRP A 314 -25.23 -11.95 -13.10
CA TRP A 314 -25.63 -11.96 -14.51
C TRP A 314 -27.11 -11.60 -14.69
N SER A 315 -27.41 -10.63 -15.55
CA SER A 315 -28.77 -10.14 -15.81
C SER A 315 -29.61 -11.04 -16.72
N GLY A 316 -29.02 -12.10 -17.28
CA GLY A 316 -29.66 -12.96 -18.29
C GLY A 316 -29.63 -12.40 -19.71
N LYS A 317 -29.13 -11.18 -19.92
CA LYS A 317 -28.96 -10.59 -21.25
C LYS A 317 -27.67 -11.06 -21.92
N ARG A 318 -27.62 -10.89 -23.24
CA ARG A 318 -26.46 -11.18 -24.11
C ARG A 318 -25.92 -9.88 -24.72
N PRO A 319 -24.62 -9.84 -25.07
CA PRO A 319 -24.03 -8.65 -25.65
C PRO A 319 -24.39 -8.53 -27.14
N GLU A 320 -24.27 -7.32 -27.68
CA GLU A 320 -24.32 -7.00 -29.10
C GLU A 320 -22.89 -7.01 -29.70
N ASN A 321 -22.19 -8.12 -29.52
CA ASN A 321 -20.77 -8.25 -29.85
C ASN A 321 -20.46 -8.83 -31.24
N GLN A 322 -21.48 -9.16 -32.02
CA GLN A 322 -21.33 -9.62 -33.40
C GLN A 322 -21.34 -8.42 -34.36
N LYS A 323 -20.29 -8.27 -35.18
CA LYS A 323 -20.22 -7.28 -36.26
C LYS A 323 -19.84 -7.95 -37.57
N ARG A 324 -20.42 -7.49 -38.69
CA ARG A 324 -19.95 -7.85 -40.03
C ARG A 324 -18.89 -6.86 -40.46
N SER A 325 -17.71 -7.34 -40.82
CA SER A 325 -16.64 -6.50 -41.35
C SER A 325 -16.11 -7.08 -42.66
N LYS A 326 -15.63 -6.19 -43.54
CA LYS A 326 -14.81 -6.61 -44.67
C LYS A 326 -13.37 -6.72 -44.16
N PRO A 327 -12.66 -7.82 -44.41
CA PRO A 327 -11.27 -7.95 -43.98
C PRO A 327 -10.45 -6.82 -44.60
N SER A 328 -9.76 -6.03 -43.77
CA SER A 328 -8.89 -4.96 -44.27
C SER A 328 -7.67 -5.60 -44.94
N GLU A 329 -7.40 -5.27 -46.19
CA GLU A 329 -6.22 -5.70 -46.93
C GLU A 329 -4.94 -5.32 -46.16
N ARG A 330 -4.34 -6.27 -45.44
CA ARG A 330 -2.98 -6.13 -44.87
C ARG A 330 -1.92 -6.75 -45.79
N CYS A 331 -2.08 -6.58 -47.10
CA CYS A 331 -1.07 -6.93 -48.09
C CYS A 331 -0.80 -5.73 -48.98
N SER A 332 -0.06 -4.73 -48.47
CA SER A 332 0.79 -3.94 -49.36
C SER A 332 2.01 -4.80 -49.68
N VAL A 333 1.96 -5.53 -50.79
CA VAL A 333 3.19 -6.09 -51.38
C VAL A 333 3.99 -4.89 -51.88
N MET A 334 5.13 -4.62 -51.26
CA MET A 334 6.12 -3.66 -51.77
C MET A 334 6.89 -4.26 -52.94
#